data_AF-T1AEL6-F1
#
_entry.id   AF-T1AEL6-F1
#
_cell.length_a   1.000
_cell.length_b   1.000
_cell.length_c   1.000
_cell.angle_alpha   90.00
_cell.angle_beta   90.00
_cell.angle_gamma   90.00
#
_symmetry.space_group_name_H-M   'P 1'
#
loop_
_entity.id
_entity.type
_entity.pdbx_description
1 polymer ?
#
loop_
_entity_poly.entity_id
_entity_poly.type
_entity_poly.pdbx_seq_one_letter_code
_entity_poly.pdbx_strand_id
1 'polypeptide(L)'
;LDADRTEADVEAGARAGIAEMLLGGTTSFLDMYYFQDATARAAVGLGARGFLGWAVLDADKTTQHGDPVDNAAGFIRRWRGHPLIQPLPAPQGVYVDSEETWRRTRELADRERTPHHLPPLRDPAGGPRPRGGPREASGDLARRDRFFGPGPDRRPRGLA
;
A
#
# COMPACT_ATOMS: atom_id res chain seq x y z
N LEU A 1 -2.41 14.51 16.26
CA LEU A 1 -2.58 14.57 14.79
C LEU A 1 -3.27 13.32 14.28
N ASP A 2 -2.61 12.15 14.18
CA ASP A 2 -3.29 10.93 13.68
C ASP A 2 -4.38 10.41 14.63
N ALA A 3 -4.16 10.52 15.95
CA ALA A 3 -5.15 10.16 16.97
C ALA A 3 -6.45 10.98 16.91
N ASP A 4 -6.41 12.15 16.29
CA ASP A 4 -7.55 13.07 16.22
C ASP A 4 -8.34 12.91 14.90
N ARG A 5 -7.86 12.08 13.97
CA ARG A 5 -8.50 11.88 12.67
C ARG A 5 -9.61 10.85 12.76
N THR A 6 -10.77 11.23 12.26
CA THR A 6 -11.89 10.31 12.09
C THR A 6 -11.80 9.58 10.76
N GLU A 7 -12.52 8.47 10.63
CA GLU A 7 -12.64 7.76 9.36
C GLU A 7 -13.22 8.64 8.23
N ALA A 8 -14.11 9.58 8.58
CA ALA A 8 -14.69 10.53 7.64
C ALA A 8 -13.65 11.54 7.12
N ASP A 9 -12.74 12.02 7.98
CA ASP A 9 -11.66 12.91 7.58
C ASP A 9 -10.72 12.20 6.60
N VAL A 10 -10.41 10.93 6.87
CA VAL A 10 -9.56 10.11 5.99
C VAL A 10 -10.25 9.85 4.66
N GLU A 11 -11.54 9.50 4.65
CA GLU A 11 -12.27 9.30 3.39
C GLU A 11 -12.34 10.58 2.55
N ALA A 12 -12.63 11.72 3.19
CA ALA A 12 -12.69 13.00 2.49
C ALA A 12 -11.32 13.41 1.91
N GLY A 13 -10.25 13.27 2.69
CA GLY A 13 -8.88 13.51 2.24
C GLY A 13 -8.47 12.58 1.10
N ALA A 14 -8.77 11.28 1.22
CA ALA A 14 -8.49 10.29 0.18
C ALA A 14 -9.25 10.60 -1.12
N ARG A 15 -10.54 10.98 -1.04
CA ARG A 15 -11.32 11.39 -2.22
C ARG A 15 -10.68 12.57 -2.94
N ALA A 16 -10.25 13.59 -2.20
CA ALA A 16 -9.60 14.77 -2.78
C ALA A 16 -8.28 14.38 -3.47
N GLY A 17 -7.40 13.65 -2.79
CA GLY A 17 -6.12 13.23 -3.36
C GLY A 17 -6.26 12.29 -4.56
N ILE A 18 -7.21 11.35 -4.51
CA ILE A 18 -7.50 10.44 -5.63
C ILE A 18 -8.07 11.20 -6.82
N ALA A 19 -8.96 12.16 -6.60
CA ALA A 19 -9.49 13.00 -7.68
C ALA A 19 -8.37 13.81 -8.35
N GLU A 20 -7.46 14.40 -7.57
CA GLU A 20 -6.29 15.09 -8.11
C GLU A 20 -5.40 14.16 -8.94
N MET A 21 -5.10 12.96 -8.43
CA MET A 21 -4.35 11.94 -9.17
C MET A 21 -5.01 11.59 -10.50
N LEU A 22 -6.33 11.36 -10.51
CA LEU A 22 -7.07 11.02 -11.72
C LEU A 22 -7.07 12.16 -12.74
N LEU A 23 -7.23 13.41 -12.29
CA LEU A 23 -7.13 14.60 -13.15
C LEU A 23 -5.73 14.76 -13.75
N GLY A 24 -4.70 14.36 -13.02
CA GLY A 24 -3.31 14.31 -13.49
C GLY A 24 -2.97 13.09 -14.36
N GLY A 25 -3.92 12.19 -14.64
CA GLY A 25 -3.71 10.97 -15.43
C GLY A 25 -3.14 9.78 -14.66
N THR A 26 -2.94 9.89 -13.35
CA THR A 26 -2.56 8.77 -12.48
C THR A 26 -3.79 7.90 -12.21
N THR A 27 -3.77 6.68 -12.73
CA THR A 27 -4.92 5.74 -12.64
C THR A 27 -4.76 4.68 -11.55
N SER A 28 -3.60 4.63 -10.89
CA SER A 28 -3.29 3.65 -9.86
C SER A 28 -2.29 4.22 -8.86
N PHE A 29 -2.45 3.90 -7.58
CA PHE A 29 -1.61 4.44 -6.51
C PHE A 29 -1.33 3.39 -5.43
N LEU A 30 -0.31 3.66 -4.62
CA LEU A 30 -0.04 2.95 -3.38
C LEU A 30 -0.25 3.91 -2.23
N ASP A 31 -0.94 3.47 -1.20
CA ASP A 31 -1.14 4.24 0.04
C ASP A 31 -0.88 3.35 1.25
N MET A 32 -0.50 3.96 2.37
CA MET A 32 -0.27 3.28 3.64
C MET A 32 -0.77 4.15 4.80
N TYR A 33 -1.73 3.65 5.57
CA TYR A 33 -2.32 4.37 6.70
C TYR A 33 -3.13 3.44 7.63
N TYR A 34 -3.70 3.95 8.72
CA TYR A 34 -4.52 3.16 9.66
C TYR A 34 -5.93 2.88 9.13
N PHE A 35 -6.66 3.89 8.66
CA PHE A 35 -8.06 3.73 8.24
C PHE A 35 -8.20 3.36 6.76
N GLN A 36 -7.52 2.30 6.31
CA GLN A 36 -7.48 1.95 4.89
C GLN A 36 -8.83 1.54 4.30
N ASP A 37 -9.80 1.12 5.10
CA ASP A 37 -11.18 0.91 4.62
C ASP A 37 -11.79 2.21 4.06
N ALA A 38 -11.46 3.37 4.65
CA ALA A 38 -11.89 4.68 4.17
C ALA A 38 -11.28 5.03 2.82
N THR A 39 -9.95 4.87 2.69
CA THR A 39 -9.23 5.07 1.42
C THR A 39 -9.74 4.10 0.34
N ALA A 40 -10.02 2.85 0.70
CA ALA A 40 -10.57 1.87 -0.22
C ALA A 40 -11.96 2.28 -0.73
N ARG A 41 -12.88 2.72 0.14
CA ARG A 41 -14.19 3.25 -0.29
C ARG A 41 -14.05 4.45 -1.22
N ALA A 42 -13.15 5.38 -0.92
CA ALA A 42 -12.85 6.53 -1.78
C ALA A 42 -12.35 6.09 -3.17
N ALA A 43 -11.38 5.18 -3.21
CA ALA A 43 -10.81 4.65 -4.46
C ALA A 43 -11.86 3.94 -5.31
N VAL A 44 -12.69 3.09 -4.69
CA VAL A 44 -13.79 2.41 -5.39
C VAL A 44 -14.81 3.41 -5.91
N GLY A 45 -15.22 4.39 -5.10
CA GLY A 45 -16.19 5.41 -5.50
C GLY A 45 -15.72 6.27 -6.68
N LEU A 46 -14.42 6.49 -6.82
CA LEU A 46 -13.80 7.26 -7.90
C LEU A 46 -13.29 6.39 -9.07
N GLY A 47 -13.34 5.06 -8.94
CA GLY A 47 -12.87 4.14 -9.98
C GLY A 47 -11.34 4.05 -10.11
N ALA A 48 -10.58 4.42 -9.07
CA ALA A 48 -9.13 4.31 -9.04
C ALA A 48 -8.68 2.95 -8.51
N ARG A 49 -7.56 2.42 -9.01
CA ARG A 49 -6.93 1.21 -8.45
C ARG A 49 -5.98 1.57 -7.31
N GLY A 50 -6.09 0.87 -6.18
CA GLY A 50 -5.26 1.12 -5.00
C GLY A 50 -4.53 -0.13 -4.53
N PHE A 51 -3.23 -0.01 -4.32
CA PHE A 51 -2.43 -0.92 -3.49
C PHE A 51 -2.43 -0.35 -2.08
N LEU A 52 -3.32 -0.85 -1.24
CA LEU A 52 -3.65 -0.21 0.03
C LEU A 52 -3.03 -0.98 1.19
N GLY A 53 -2.07 -0.36 1.85
CA GLY A 53 -1.29 -0.93 2.93
C GLY A 53 -1.85 -0.55 4.29
N TRP A 54 -2.27 -1.54 5.08
CA TRP A 54 -2.56 -1.27 6.48
C TRP A 54 -1.24 -1.02 7.21
N ALA A 55 -1.06 0.19 7.76
CA ALA A 55 0.16 0.55 8.45
C ALA A 55 0.32 -0.29 9.73
N VAL A 56 1.44 -0.98 9.86
CA VAL A 56 1.79 -1.81 11.01
C VAL A 56 2.97 -1.18 11.73
N LEU A 57 2.82 -0.99 13.04
CA LEU A 57 3.83 -0.51 13.97
C LEU A 57 3.82 -1.39 15.22
N ASP A 58 4.88 -1.34 16.04
CA ASP A 58 4.87 -1.95 17.37
C ASP A 58 3.75 -1.34 18.25
N ALA A 59 3.24 -2.14 19.18
CA ALA A 59 2.07 -1.77 19.99
C ALA A 59 2.26 -0.51 20.85
N ASP A 60 3.49 -0.20 21.26
CA ASP A 60 3.83 1.02 22.01
C ASP A 60 4.10 2.24 21.11
N LYS A 61 4.13 2.04 19.77
CA LYS A 61 4.37 3.09 18.76
C LYS A 61 3.14 3.48 17.98
N THR A 62 2.03 2.76 18.15
CA THR A 62 0.80 2.96 17.38
C THR A 62 -0.28 3.65 18.20
N THR A 63 -1.18 4.36 17.52
CA THR A 63 -2.44 4.87 18.08
C THR A 63 -3.63 3.98 17.72
N GLN A 64 -3.39 2.87 17.04
CA GLN A 64 -4.43 1.90 16.69
C GLN A 64 -4.94 1.17 17.93
N HIS A 65 -6.22 0.80 17.90
CA HIS A 65 -6.76 -0.15 18.87
C HIS A 65 -6.47 -1.58 18.41
N GLY A 66 -6.07 -2.44 19.34
CA GLY A 66 -5.72 -3.85 19.06
C GLY A 66 -4.32 -4.03 18.48
N ASP A 67 -4.04 -5.24 18.02
CA ASP A 67 -2.76 -5.60 17.40
C ASP A 67 -2.72 -5.13 15.93
N PRO A 68 -1.74 -4.31 15.50
CA PRO A 68 -1.68 -3.80 14.13
C PRO A 68 -1.52 -4.87 13.04
N VAL A 69 -0.88 -6.02 13.33
CA VAL A 69 -0.76 -7.12 12.37
C VAL A 69 -2.12 -7.79 12.18
N ASP A 70 -2.88 -7.98 13.27
CA ASP A 70 -4.23 -8.55 13.19
C ASP A 70 -5.20 -7.60 12.48
N ASN A 71 -5.06 -6.30 12.69
CA ASN A 71 -5.81 -5.28 11.96
C ASN A 71 -5.53 -5.35 10.46
N ALA A 72 -4.25 -5.47 10.07
CA ALA A 72 -3.86 -5.67 8.67
C ALA A 72 -4.46 -6.96 8.09
N ALA A 73 -4.43 -8.07 8.84
CA ALA A 73 -5.05 -9.33 8.42
C ALA A 73 -6.56 -9.18 8.21
N GLY A 74 -7.24 -8.46 9.10
CA GLY A 74 -8.66 -8.14 8.98
C GLY A 74 -8.98 -7.33 7.71
N PHE A 75 -8.17 -6.31 7.43
CA PHE A 75 -8.30 -5.49 6.22
C PHE A 75 -8.09 -6.31 4.94
N ILE A 76 -7.04 -7.13 4.89
CA ILE A 76 -6.77 -8.03 3.76
C ILE A 76 -7.96 -8.95 3.51
N ARG A 77 -8.51 -9.57 4.56
CA ARG A 77 -9.67 -10.45 4.43
C ARG A 77 -10.91 -9.74 3.88
N ARG A 78 -11.16 -8.49 4.28
CA ARG A 78 -12.32 -7.70 3.82
C ARG A 78 -12.23 -7.35 2.33
N TRP A 79 -11.05 -6.95 1.86
CA TRP A 79 -10.87 -6.42 0.50
C TRP A 79 -10.31 -7.42 -0.50
N ARG A 80 -10.03 -8.66 -0.07
CA ARG A 80 -9.53 -9.71 -0.94
C ARG A 80 -10.47 -9.94 -2.13
N GLY A 81 -9.91 -9.94 -3.33
CA GLY A 81 -10.63 -10.23 -4.57
C GLY A 81 -11.43 -9.05 -5.13
N HIS A 82 -11.43 -7.89 -4.48
CA HIS A 82 -12.04 -6.70 -5.05
C HIS A 82 -11.28 -6.26 -6.33
N PRO A 83 -11.97 -5.94 -7.44
CA PRO A 83 -11.30 -5.70 -8.74
C PRO A 83 -10.40 -4.45 -8.78
N LEU A 84 -10.58 -3.52 -7.85
CA LEU A 84 -9.81 -2.27 -7.79
C LEU A 84 -8.85 -2.18 -6.59
N ILE A 85 -8.97 -3.06 -5.59
CA ILE A 85 -8.23 -2.91 -4.33
C ILE A 85 -7.33 -4.13 -4.14
N GLN A 86 -6.03 -3.86 -4.02
CA GLN A 86 -5.04 -4.86 -3.63
C GLN A 86 -4.60 -4.55 -2.18
N PRO A 87 -5.17 -5.23 -1.17
CA PRO A 87 -4.82 -4.96 0.22
C PRO A 87 -3.51 -5.66 0.62
N LEU A 88 -2.65 -5.01 1.39
CA LEU A 88 -1.37 -5.57 1.86
C LEU A 88 -1.06 -5.17 3.31
N PRO A 89 -0.25 -5.96 4.04
CA PRO A 89 0.34 -5.47 5.27
C PRO A 89 1.48 -4.51 4.93
N ALA A 90 1.56 -3.41 5.68
CA ALA A 90 2.55 -2.40 5.43
C ALA A 90 3.30 -1.95 6.69
N PRO A 91 4.43 -2.62 7.03
CA PRO A 91 5.30 -2.13 8.10
C PRO A 91 5.79 -0.72 7.79
N GLN A 92 5.72 0.16 8.78
CA GLN A 92 5.98 1.60 8.66
C GLN A 92 7.47 1.92 8.48
N GLY A 93 8.34 1.23 9.22
CA GLY A 93 9.78 1.38 9.14
C GLY A 93 10.57 0.93 10.36
N VAL A 94 11.88 0.78 10.16
CA VAL A 94 12.84 0.20 11.11
C VAL A 94 12.97 0.91 12.46
N TYR A 95 12.37 2.10 12.64
CA TYR A 95 12.39 2.85 13.89
C TYR A 95 11.18 2.59 14.78
N VAL A 96 10.13 2.03 14.21
CA VAL A 96 8.83 1.85 14.87
C VAL A 96 8.29 0.43 14.74
N ASP A 97 8.98 -0.42 13.97
CA ASP A 97 8.68 -1.84 13.84
C ASP A 97 9.89 -2.65 14.29
N SER A 98 9.69 -3.52 15.27
CA SER A 98 10.65 -4.54 15.66
C SER A 98 10.85 -5.58 14.56
N GLU A 99 11.95 -6.33 14.63
CA GLU A 99 12.19 -7.48 13.75
C GLU A 99 11.06 -8.52 13.86
N GLU A 100 10.48 -8.68 15.05
CA GLU A 100 9.32 -9.55 15.27
C GLU A 100 8.10 -9.07 14.49
N THR A 101 7.74 -7.79 14.60
CA THR A 101 6.63 -7.18 13.84
C THR A 101 6.86 -7.32 12.34
N TRP A 102 8.09 -7.10 11.89
CA TRP A 102 8.45 -7.26 10.48
C TRP A 102 8.30 -8.71 10.01
N ARG A 103 8.76 -9.69 10.79
CA ARG A 103 8.57 -11.12 10.50
C ARG A 103 7.09 -11.49 10.45
N ARG A 104 6.29 -11.05 11.43
CA ARG A 104 4.84 -11.33 11.48
C ARG A 104 4.10 -10.78 10.26
N THR A 105 4.42 -9.56 9.82
CA THR A 105 3.82 -8.99 8.60
C THR A 105 4.25 -9.71 7.35
N ARG A 106 5.50 -10.19 7.29
CA ARG A 106 6.01 -10.99 6.18
C ARG A 106 5.27 -12.32 6.08
N GLU A 107 5.15 -13.04 7.19
CA GLU A 107 4.39 -14.30 7.27
C GLU A 107 2.92 -14.12 6.90
N LEU A 108 2.31 -13.00 7.32
CA LEU A 108 0.96 -12.62 6.91
C LEU A 108 0.86 -12.43 5.38
N ALA A 109 1.78 -11.67 4.78
CA ALA A 109 1.79 -11.44 3.34
C ALA A 109 1.95 -12.75 2.54
N ASP A 110 2.86 -13.63 2.97
CA ASP A 110 3.10 -14.92 2.33
C ASP A 110 1.89 -15.84 2.44
N ARG A 111 1.28 -15.94 3.64
CA ARG A 111 0.06 -16.72 3.87
C ARG A 111 -1.11 -16.21 3.03
N GLU A 112 -1.30 -14.90 2.99
CA GLU A 112 -2.41 -14.29 2.27
C GLU A 112 -2.11 -14.06 0.77
N ARG A 113 -0.92 -14.44 0.30
CA ARG A 113 -0.48 -14.28 -1.10
C ARG A 113 -0.69 -12.86 -1.61
N THR A 114 -0.32 -11.88 -0.80
CA THR A 114 -0.43 -10.45 -1.13
C THR A 114 0.95 -9.79 -1.12
N PRO A 115 1.17 -8.64 -1.80
CA PRO A 115 2.43 -7.92 -1.66
C PRO A 115 2.75 -7.59 -0.20
N HIS A 116 4.02 -7.36 0.09
CA HIS A 116 4.49 -6.88 1.38
C HIS A 116 5.21 -5.55 1.14
N HIS A 117 4.79 -4.49 1.82
CA HIS A 117 5.46 -3.20 1.69
C HIS A 117 6.84 -3.28 2.34
N LEU A 118 7.87 -2.89 1.58
CA LEU A 118 9.22 -2.77 2.09
C LEU A 118 9.47 -1.31 2.46
N PRO A 119 9.54 -0.97 3.77
CA PRO A 119 9.85 0.39 4.17
C PRO A 119 11.31 0.74 3.82
N PRO A 120 11.65 2.03 3.73
CA PRO A 120 13.03 2.45 3.52
C PRO A 120 13.96 1.85 4.58
N LEU A 121 15.01 1.18 4.11
CA LEU A 121 16.07 0.71 4.99
C LEU A 121 16.84 1.91 5.53
N ARG A 122 17.24 1.84 6.80
CA ARG A 122 18.29 2.73 7.30
C ARG A 122 19.55 2.49 6.47
N ASP A 123 20.19 3.57 6.00
CA ASP A 123 21.54 3.47 5.46
C ASP A 123 22.46 2.95 6.57
N PRO A 124 23.05 1.74 6.43
CA PRO A 124 23.92 1.18 7.46
C PRO A 124 25.13 2.09 7.77
N ALA A 125 25.47 3.04 6.90
CA ALA A 125 26.61 3.94 7.04
C ALA A 125 26.31 5.28 7.74
N GLY A 126 25.04 5.68 7.93
CA GLY A 126 24.70 6.91 8.67
C GLY A 126 25.44 8.20 8.24
N GLY A 127 25.95 8.26 7.01
CA GLY A 127 26.77 9.36 6.49
C GLY A 127 26.41 9.70 5.04
N PRO A 128 26.77 10.90 4.53
CA PRO A 128 26.41 11.31 3.18
C PRO A 128 27.00 10.35 2.15
N ARG A 129 26.15 9.87 1.23
CA ARG A 129 26.55 8.97 0.15
C ARG A 129 27.69 9.59 -0.66
N PRO A 130 28.81 8.88 -0.92
CA PRO A 130 29.81 9.36 -1.85
C PRO A 130 29.17 9.47 -3.24
N ARG A 131 29.47 10.56 -3.96
CA ARG A 131 28.98 10.78 -5.33
C ARG A 131 29.47 9.63 -6.22
N GLY A 132 28.58 8.71 -6.55
CA GLY A 132 28.89 7.47 -7.26
C GLY A 132 29.20 7.69 -8.73
N GLY A 133 30.26 7.04 -9.22
CA GLY A 133 30.48 6.76 -10.63
C GLY A 133 29.48 5.75 -11.21
N PRO A 134 29.60 5.40 -12.50
CA PRO A 134 28.57 4.70 -13.25
C PRO A 134 28.25 3.32 -12.65
N ARG A 135 26.96 3.01 -12.53
CA ARG A 135 26.47 1.70 -12.06
C ARG A 135 26.44 0.70 -13.20
N GLU A 136 27.06 -0.46 -13.00
CA GLU A 136 26.79 -1.63 -13.84
C GLU A 136 25.45 -2.25 -13.43
N ALA A 137 24.61 -2.56 -14.42
CA ALA A 137 23.32 -3.17 -14.22
C ALA A 137 23.49 -4.68 -14.01
N SER A 138 23.29 -5.17 -12.79
CA SER A 138 23.09 -6.60 -12.55
C SER A 138 21.71 -7.01 -13.07
N GLY A 139 21.70 -7.88 -14.09
CA GLY A 139 20.50 -8.38 -14.72
C GLY A 139 19.75 -9.39 -13.86
N ASP A 140 18.44 -9.18 -13.72
CA ASP A 140 17.40 -10.20 -13.88
C ASP A 140 16.02 -9.50 -13.93
N LEU A 141 15.75 -8.78 -15.02
CA LEU A 141 14.54 -7.98 -15.20
C LEU A 141 13.35 -8.77 -15.80
N ALA A 142 13.44 -10.10 -15.89
CA ALA A 142 12.57 -10.91 -16.75
C ALA A 142 11.34 -11.55 -16.06
N ARG A 143 10.97 -11.16 -14.83
CA ARG A 143 9.81 -11.76 -14.13
C ARG A 143 8.65 -10.79 -13.79
N ARG A 144 8.49 -9.69 -14.52
CA ARG A 144 7.52 -8.63 -14.16
C ARG A 144 6.13 -8.70 -14.81
N ASP A 145 5.88 -9.66 -15.70
CA ASP A 145 4.63 -9.64 -16.49
C ASP A 145 3.44 -10.42 -15.88
N ARG A 146 3.47 -10.70 -14.57
CA ARG A 146 2.33 -11.36 -13.88
C ARG A 146 1.49 -10.43 -12.99
N PHE A 147 1.77 -9.13 -12.98
CA PHE A 147 1.06 -8.19 -12.09
C PHE A 147 -0.18 -7.55 -12.71
N PHE A 148 -0.25 -7.48 -14.04
CA PHE A 148 -1.41 -6.96 -14.74
C PHE A 148 -2.19 -8.13 -15.34
N GLY A 149 -3.33 -8.49 -14.72
CA GLY A 149 -4.33 -9.31 -15.39
C GLY A 149 -4.85 -8.59 -16.65
N PRO A 150 -5.35 -9.32 -17.65
CA PRO A 150 -5.88 -8.70 -18.87
C PRO A 150 -6.99 -7.72 -18.49
N GLY A 151 -6.82 -6.45 -18.87
CA GLY A 151 -7.84 -5.44 -18.70
C GLY A 151 -9.11 -5.82 -19.48
N PRO A 152 -10.29 -5.31 -19.07
CA PRO A 152 -11.53 -5.62 -19.77
C PRO A 152 -11.46 -5.17 -21.24
N ASP A 153 -11.86 -6.07 -22.14
CA ASP A 153 -11.97 -5.87 -23.59
C ASP A 153 -12.86 -4.65 -23.89
N ARG A 154 -12.23 -3.50 -24.14
CA ARG A 154 -12.92 -2.29 -24.59
C ARG A 154 -13.10 -2.38 -26.10
N ARG A 155 -14.05 -3.20 -26.56
CA ARG A 155 -14.57 -3.04 -27.92
C ARG A 155 -15.30 -1.70 -28.01
N PRO A 156 -15.05 -0.88 -29.04
CA PRO A 156 -15.82 0.33 -29.26
C PRO A 156 -17.27 -0.08 -29.50
N ARG A 157 -18.18 0.38 -28.63
CA ARG A 157 -19.61 0.38 -28.95
C ARG A 157 -19.76 1.36 -30.11
N GLY A 158 -20.06 0.82 -31.30
CA GLY A 158 -20.37 1.62 -32.47
C GLY A 158 -21.49 2.60 -32.14
N LEU A 159 -21.33 3.84 -32.58
CA LEU A 159 -22.45 4.76 -32.72
C LEU A 159 -23.45 4.12 -33.70
N ALA A 160 -24.68 3.95 -33.24
CA ALA A 160 -25.87 3.82 -34.07
C ALA A 160 -26.87 4.88 -33.59
#